data_AF-A0A917GGL4-F1
#
_entry.id   AF-A0A917GGL4-F1
#
_cell.length_a   1.000
_cell.length_b   1.000
_cell.length_c   1.000
_cell.angle_alpha   90.00
_cell.angle_beta   90.00
_cell.angle_gamma   90.00
#
_symmetry.space_group_name_H-M   'P 1'
#
loop_
_entity.id
_entity.type
_entity.pdbx_description
1 polymer ?
#
loop_
_entity_poly.entity_id
_entity_poly.type
_entity_poly.pdbx_seq_one_letter_code
_entity_poly.pdbx_strand_id
1 'polypeptide(L)'
;MATMLYESMTPAQAADALDAFIAERPAALKQLRSTSAAHGGDPERMLDGSLDSVAPLWAWLTDRFTELGADPRTLDEDPTRETWPSWARHGMLVDPHPPAETLALVDGFTSYLTRIITAAVPGTQWLVGEHRIGTHPMLNYPLLASDHHQVFLPSMPLYSAYQSAHGRDPMGGTEMLAYLQRTITALRGEGPVADATEEPLVTVVAEVDCFDVGLRPDLAAQHPQTVEWMITELTDRDGVESVHRYGPDALVVDAPDWDETRLTLWCTLWLQRHLAR
;
A
#
# COMPACT_ATOMS: atom_id res chain seq x y z
N MET A 1 19.19 -11.23 -12.47
CA MET A 1 19.80 -11.30 -11.12
C MET A 1 18.66 -11.29 -10.13
N ALA A 2 18.70 -12.04 -9.02
CA ALA A 2 17.60 -12.00 -8.06
C ALA A 2 17.36 -10.55 -7.60
N THR A 3 16.13 -10.08 -7.71
CA THR A 3 15.77 -8.71 -7.34
C THR A 3 15.80 -8.60 -5.82
N MET A 4 16.59 -7.67 -5.28
CA MET A 4 16.69 -7.44 -3.84
C MET A 4 15.43 -6.74 -3.32
N LEU A 5 14.84 -7.27 -2.25
CA LEU A 5 13.69 -6.69 -1.56
C LEU A 5 14.12 -5.52 -0.66
N TYR A 6 13.24 -4.54 -0.45
CA TYR A 6 13.51 -3.37 0.40
C TYR A 6 13.98 -3.74 1.81
N GLU A 7 13.34 -4.72 2.45
CA GLU A 7 13.70 -5.20 3.80
C GLU A 7 15.15 -5.70 3.93
N SER A 8 15.77 -6.11 2.82
CA SER A 8 17.13 -6.64 2.77
C SER A 8 18.16 -5.61 2.30
N MET A 9 17.73 -4.38 1.98
CA MET A 9 18.63 -3.34 1.48
C MET A 9 19.49 -2.74 2.59
N THR A 10 20.76 -2.51 2.28
CA THR A 10 21.61 -1.60 3.05
C THR A 10 21.16 -0.14 2.85
N PRO A 11 21.58 0.80 3.73
CA PRO A 11 21.22 2.21 3.57
C PRO A 11 21.60 2.81 2.21
N ALA A 12 22.75 2.42 1.65
CA ALA A 12 23.18 2.90 0.32
C ALA A 12 22.26 2.37 -0.79
N GLN A 13 21.87 1.08 -0.73
CA GLN A 13 20.97 0.48 -1.71
C GLN A 13 19.56 1.06 -1.61
N ALA A 14 19.08 1.36 -0.40
CA ALA A 14 17.79 2.00 -0.19
C ALA A 14 17.78 3.44 -0.75
N ALA A 15 18.89 4.18 -0.61
CA ALA A 15 19.05 5.49 -1.22
C ALA A 15 19.06 5.41 -2.76
N ASP A 16 19.79 4.45 -3.35
CA ASP A 16 19.78 4.23 -4.81
C ASP A 16 18.38 3.85 -5.31
N ALA A 17 17.64 3.03 -4.55
CA ALA A 17 16.27 2.64 -4.88
C ALA A 17 15.29 3.82 -4.77
N LEU A 18 15.49 4.73 -3.81
CA LEU A 18 14.75 5.99 -3.71
C LEU A 18 15.00 6.87 -4.93
N ASP A 19 16.26 7.05 -5.33
CA ASP A 19 16.61 7.85 -6.51
C ASP A 19 15.99 7.28 -7.79
N ALA A 20 16.03 5.96 -7.97
CA ALA A 20 15.36 5.28 -9.07
C ALA A 20 13.84 5.50 -9.04
N PHE A 21 13.22 5.34 -7.87
CA PHE A 21 11.79 5.58 -7.69
C PHE A 21 11.40 7.03 -8.08
N ILE A 22 12.14 8.03 -7.61
CA ILE A 22 11.89 9.44 -7.95
C ILE A 22 12.07 9.69 -9.45
N ALA A 23 13.13 9.14 -10.05
CA ALA A 23 13.42 9.31 -11.47
C ALA A 23 12.34 8.71 -12.40
N GLU A 24 11.65 7.66 -11.96
CA GLU A 24 10.59 7.00 -12.71
C GLU A 24 9.28 7.84 -12.80
N ARG A 25 9.02 8.75 -11.85
CA ARG A 25 7.72 9.43 -11.70
C ARG A 25 7.24 10.18 -12.97
N PRO A 26 8.09 10.97 -13.68
CA PRO A 26 7.63 11.68 -14.87
C PRO A 26 7.21 10.74 -16.01
N ALA A 27 7.94 9.63 -16.19
CA ALA A 27 7.63 8.64 -17.22
C ALA A 27 6.35 7.87 -16.91
N ALA A 28 6.17 7.46 -15.65
CA ALA A 28 4.97 6.79 -15.17
C ALA A 28 3.70 7.64 -15.35
N LEU A 29 3.76 8.94 -15.01
CA LEU A 29 2.64 9.86 -15.23
C LEU A 29 2.31 10.04 -16.72
N LYS A 30 3.34 10.12 -17.58
CA LYS A 30 3.16 10.18 -19.04
C LYS A 30 2.52 8.91 -19.58
N GLN A 31 2.92 7.75 -19.06
CA GLN A 31 2.32 6.47 -19.43
C GLN A 31 0.85 6.42 -19.03
N LEU A 32 0.48 6.81 -17.80
CA LEU A 32 -0.93 6.88 -17.38
C LEU A 32 -1.76 7.80 -18.28
N ARG A 33 -1.24 8.98 -18.64
CA ARG A 33 -1.90 9.88 -19.61
C ARG A 33 -2.14 9.20 -20.96
N SER A 34 -1.13 8.51 -21.46
CA SER A 34 -1.19 7.82 -22.77
C SER A 34 -2.18 6.65 -22.73
N THR A 35 -2.14 5.85 -21.67
CA THR A 35 -3.05 4.70 -21.48
C THR A 35 -4.49 5.15 -21.28
N SER A 36 -4.72 6.21 -20.50
CA SER A 36 -6.07 6.78 -20.32
C SER A 36 -6.64 7.26 -21.66
N ALA A 37 -5.87 7.98 -22.48
CA ALA A 37 -6.29 8.41 -23.81
C ALA A 37 -6.62 7.23 -24.74
N ALA A 38 -5.77 6.20 -24.73
CA ALA A 38 -5.93 5.02 -25.58
C ALA A 38 -7.20 4.20 -25.25
N HIS A 39 -7.69 4.30 -24.01
CA HIS A 39 -8.87 3.57 -23.53
C HIS A 39 -10.08 4.49 -23.29
N GLY A 40 -10.20 5.56 -24.08
CA GLY A 40 -11.39 6.41 -24.12
C GLY A 40 -11.56 7.36 -22.94
N GLY A 41 -10.56 7.50 -22.06
CA GLY A 41 -10.52 8.53 -21.04
C GLY A 41 -10.19 9.91 -21.63
N ASP A 42 -10.38 10.95 -20.82
CA ASP A 42 -9.96 12.33 -21.12
C ASP A 42 -8.82 12.72 -20.16
N PRO A 43 -7.55 12.52 -20.55
CA PRO A 43 -6.40 12.77 -19.67
C PRO A 43 -6.30 14.23 -19.22
N GLU A 44 -6.75 15.19 -20.04
CA GLU A 44 -6.65 16.60 -19.70
C GLU A 44 -7.62 16.96 -18.58
N ARG A 45 -8.77 16.30 -18.51
CA ARG A 45 -9.72 16.44 -17.41
C ARG A 45 -9.37 15.55 -16.21
N MET A 46 -8.93 14.32 -16.43
CA MET A 46 -8.73 13.34 -15.35
C MET A 46 -7.40 13.52 -14.61
N LEU A 47 -6.38 14.10 -15.26
CA LEU A 47 -5.02 14.25 -14.74
C LEU A 47 -4.60 15.73 -14.69
N ASP A 48 -5.53 16.63 -14.38
CA ASP A 48 -5.35 18.09 -14.37
C ASP A 48 -4.52 18.61 -13.17
N GLY A 49 -4.28 17.77 -12.18
CA GLY A 49 -3.57 18.08 -10.94
C GLY A 49 -4.48 18.57 -9.81
N SER A 50 -5.79 18.47 -9.97
CA SER A 50 -6.77 18.83 -8.94
C SER A 50 -7.13 17.63 -8.04
N LEU A 51 -7.57 17.93 -6.82
CA LEU A 51 -8.15 16.92 -5.94
C LEU A 51 -9.46 16.36 -6.50
N ASP A 52 -10.25 17.20 -7.17
CA ASP A 52 -11.57 16.81 -7.71
C ASP A 52 -11.47 15.73 -8.79
N SER A 53 -10.32 15.63 -9.47
CA SER A 53 -10.11 14.60 -10.49
C SER A 53 -9.76 13.21 -9.92
N VAL A 54 -9.43 13.11 -8.63
CA VAL A 54 -8.96 11.86 -8.00
C VAL A 54 -10.04 10.80 -7.99
N ALA A 55 -11.26 11.14 -7.58
CA ALA A 55 -12.37 10.20 -7.54
C ALA A 55 -12.73 9.62 -8.93
N PRO A 56 -12.94 10.43 -9.99
CA PRO A 56 -13.25 9.89 -11.32
C PRO A 56 -12.07 9.17 -11.96
N LEU A 57 -10.82 9.61 -11.74
CA LEU A 57 -9.64 8.88 -12.21
C LEU A 57 -9.51 7.52 -11.53
N TRP A 58 -9.75 7.47 -10.22
CA TRP A 58 -9.67 6.23 -9.46
C TRP A 58 -10.77 5.25 -9.88
N ALA A 59 -12.00 5.71 -10.07
CA ALA A 59 -13.07 4.85 -10.59
C ALA A 59 -12.70 4.22 -11.93
N TRP A 60 -12.15 5.00 -12.86
CA TRP A 60 -11.66 4.47 -14.13
C TRP A 60 -10.53 3.45 -13.94
N LEU A 61 -9.56 3.71 -13.06
CA LEU A 61 -8.48 2.77 -12.76
C LEU A 61 -9.01 1.45 -12.19
N THR A 62 -9.98 1.53 -11.27
CA THR A 62 -10.61 0.36 -10.68
C THR A 62 -11.31 -0.50 -11.73
N ASP A 63 -12.07 0.10 -12.65
CA ASP A 63 -12.68 -0.63 -13.77
C ASP A 63 -11.59 -1.35 -14.60
N ARG A 64 -10.46 -0.67 -14.88
CA ARG A 64 -9.32 -1.29 -15.57
C ARG A 64 -8.71 -2.45 -14.78
N PHE A 65 -8.57 -2.33 -13.47
CA PHE A 65 -8.03 -3.41 -12.64
C PHE A 65 -8.92 -4.64 -12.65
N THR A 66 -10.24 -4.44 -12.56
CA THR A 66 -11.22 -5.53 -12.67
C THR A 66 -11.17 -6.20 -14.04
N GLU A 67 -11.03 -5.44 -15.13
CA GLU A 67 -10.89 -5.99 -16.48
C GLU A 67 -9.58 -6.80 -16.67
N LEU A 68 -8.48 -6.34 -16.07
CA LEU A 68 -7.17 -6.99 -16.16
C LEU A 68 -7.05 -8.23 -15.27
N GLY A 69 -7.78 -8.27 -14.16
CA GLY A 69 -7.77 -9.39 -13.21
C GLY A 69 -6.41 -9.61 -12.54
N ALA A 70 -6.14 -10.87 -12.20
CA ALA A 70 -4.86 -11.32 -11.67
C ALA A 70 -3.97 -11.89 -12.80
N ASP A 71 -2.65 -11.82 -12.63
CA ASP A 71 -1.75 -12.60 -13.48
C ASP A 71 -1.97 -14.09 -13.21
N PRO A 72 -2.06 -14.94 -14.26
CA PRO A 72 -2.22 -16.38 -14.07
C PRO A 72 -0.93 -17.08 -13.60
N ARG A 73 0.22 -16.40 -13.62
CA ARG A 73 1.51 -16.92 -13.14
C ARG A 73 1.71 -16.53 -11.68
N THR A 74 2.49 -17.32 -10.96
CA THR A 74 2.94 -16.96 -9.62
C THR A 74 4.07 -15.92 -9.69
N LEU A 75 4.31 -15.21 -8.58
CA LEU A 75 5.32 -14.16 -8.52
C LEU A 75 6.74 -14.60 -8.88
N ASP A 76 7.08 -15.83 -8.51
CA ASP A 76 8.36 -16.49 -8.77
C ASP A 76 8.51 -16.95 -10.22
N GLU A 77 7.40 -17.11 -10.95
CA GLU A 77 7.37 -17.48 -12.35
C GLU A 77 7.17 -16.28 -13.29
N ASP A 78 6.82 -15.08 -12.79
CA ASP A 78 6.55 -13.92 -13.66
C ASP A 78 7.84 -13.34 -14.27
N PRO A 79 8.07 -13.51 -15.60
CA PRO A 79 9.24 -12.98 -16.28
C PRO A 79 9.24 -11.44 -16.39
N THR A 80 8.11 -10.78 -16.09
CA THR A 80 7.97 -9.34 -16.23
C THR A 80 8.48 -8.58 -15.01
N ARG A 81 8.81 -9.26 -13.90
CA ARG A 81 9.22 -8.63 -12.63
C ARG A 81 10.36 -7.60 -12.78
N GLU A 82 11.34 -7.87 -13.64
CA GLU A 82 12.46 -6.93 -13.88
C GLU A 82 11.99 -5.60 -14.49
N THR A 83 10.87 -5.61 -15.22
CA THR A 83 10.27 -4.43 -15.89
C THR A 83 9.29 -3.66 -15.02
N TRP A 84 8.95 -4.19 -13.84
CA TRP A 84 8.01 -3.53 -12.94
C TRP A 84 8.55 -2.20 -12.41
N PRO A 85 7.66 -1.28 -12.00
CA PRO A 85 8.04 -0.10 -11.25
C PRO A 85 8.94 -0.46 -10.07
N SER A 86 9.94 0.37 -9.77
CA SER A 86 10.92 0.10 -8.70
C SER A 86 10.26 -0.31 -7.38
N TRP A 87 9.20 0.38 -6.96
CA TRP A 87 8.48 0.07 -5.71
C TRP A 87 7.83 -1.31 -5.70
N ALA A 88 7.41 -1.84 -6.85
CA ALA A 88 6.81 -3.17 -6.97
C ALA A 88 7.88 -4.24 -7.16
N ARG A 89 8.92 -3.92 -7.95
CA ARG A 89 10.07 -4.79 -8.21
C ARG A 89 10.79 -5.15 -6.91
N HIS A 90 11.08 -4.14 -6.08
CA HIS A 90 11.74 -4.28 -4.77
C HIS A 90 10.74 -4.49 -3.62
N GLY A 91 9.45 -4.34 -3.89
CA GLY A 91 8.38 -4.57 -2.93
C GLY A 91 8.10 -6.05 -2.75
N MET A 92 7.63 -6.37 -1.55
CA MET A 92 7.11 -7.69 -1.26
C MET A 92 5.64 -7.75 -1.67
N LEU A 93 5.39 -8.41 -2.80
CA LEU A 93 4.07 -8.66 -3.34
C LEU A 93 3.64 -10.08 -2.97
N VAL A 94 2.36 -10.36 -3.15
CA VAL A 94 1.75 -11.65 -2.83
C VAL A 94 0.97 -12.22 -4.00
N ASP A 95 0.82 -13.54 -4.04
CA ASP A 95 -0.06 -14.23 -4.99
C ASP A 95 -1.50 -14.38 -4.48
N PRO A 96 -2.50 -14.40 -5.39
CA PRO A 96 -2.45 -13.95 -6.79
C PRO A 96 -2.12 -12.46 -6.90
N HIS A 97 -1.16 -12.12 -7.78
CA HIS A 97 -0.70 -10.74 -7.94
C HIS A 97 -1.36 -10.02 -9.12
N PRO A 98 -1.47 -8.68 -9.09
CA PRO A 98 -1.90 -7.92 -10.26
C PRO A 98 -0.87 -8.03 -11.40
N PRO A 99 -1.30 -8.09 -12.67
CA PRO A 99 -0.38 -8.15 -13.81
C PRO A 99 0.44 -6.86 -13.93
N ALA A 100 1.56 -6.92 -14.65
CA ALA A 100 2.47 -5.78 -14.87
C ALA A 100 1.75 -4.51 -15.37
N GLU A 101 0.72 -4.67 -16.19
CA GLU A 101 -0.11 -3.57 -16.71
C GLU A 101 -0.86 -2.84 -15.59
N THR A 102 -1.41 -3.59 -14.62
CA THR A 102 -2.04 -3.03 -13.42
C THR A 102 -1.00 -2.32 -12.55
N LEU A 103 0.18 -2.90 -12.36
CA LEU A 103 1.26 -2.27 -11.59
C LEU A 103 1.73 -0.95 -12.22
N ALA A 104 1.81 -0.88 -13.56
CA ALA A 104 2.14 0.36 -14.28
C ALA A 104 1.06 1.44 -14.12
N LEU A 105 -0.22 1.06 -14.10
CA LEU A 105 -1.32 1.98 -13.82
C LEU A 105 -1.28 2.51 -12.38
N VAL A 106 -1.02 1.64 -11.40
CA VAL A 106 -0.81 2.02 -10.00
C VAL A 106 0.38 2.99 -9.87
N ASP A 107 1.46 2.75 -10.62
CA ASP A 107 2.65 3.61 -10.59
C ASP A 107 2.39 5.00 -11.18
N GLY A 108 1.68 5.05 -12.30
CA GLY A 108 1.23 6.31 -12.89
C GLY A 108 0.30 7.09 -11.96
N PHE A 109 -0.61 6.40 -11.25
CA PHE A 109 -1.50 7.03 -10.27
C PHE A 109 -0.73 7.54 -9.06
N THR A 110 0.22 6.77 -8.54
CA THR A 110 1.15 7.19 -7.48
C THR A 110 1.89 8.47 -7.88
N SER A 111 2.36 8.55 -9.13
CA SER A 111 3.03 9.73 -9.67
C SER A 111 2.09 10.94 -9.77
N TYR A 112 0.82 10.71 -10.09
CA TYR A 112 -0.22 11.74 -10.08
C TYR A 112 -0.53 12.24 -8.66
N LEU A 113 -0.70 11.33 -7.69
CA LEU A 113 -0.89 11.66 -6.28
C LEU A 113 0.27 12.49 -5.74
N THR A 114 1.50 12.13 -6.11
CA THR A 114 2.71 12.90 -5.75
C THR A 114 2.58 14.36 -6.17
N ARG A 115 2.14 14.63 -7.41
CA ARG A 115 1.93 15.99 -7.92
C ARG A 115 0.86 16.75 -7.14
N ILE A 116 -0.26 16.10 -6.81
CA ILE A 116 -1.33 16.73 -6.04
C ILE A 116 -0.85 17.07 -4.62
N ILE A 117 -0.22 16.10 -3.95
CA ILE A 117 0.20 16.25 -2.55
C ILE A 117 1.29 17.31 -2.44
N THR A 118 2.31 17.29 -3.31
CA THR A 118 3.40 18.28 -3.27
C THR A 118 2.91 19.70 -3.58
N ALA A 119 1.87 19.85 -4.42
CA ALA A 119 1.22 21.15 -4.63
C ALA A 119 0.41 21.59 -3.40
N ALA A 120 -0.27 20.67 -2.71
CA ALA A 120 -1.07 20.95 -1.53
C ALA A 120 -0.24 21.15 -0.24
N VAL A 121 0.95 20.54 -0.17
CA VAL A 121 1.87 20.55 0.98
C VAL A 121 3.31 20.75 0.47
N PRO A 122 3.73 21.98 0.13
CA PRO A 122 5.03 22.23 -0.51
C PRO A 122 6.27 21.81 0.31
N GLY A 123 6.12 21.56 1.61
CA GLY A 123 7.20 21.11 2.50
C GLY A 123 7.48 19.60 2.43
N THR A 124 6.70 18.81 1.69
CA THR A 124 6.92 17.37 1.64
C THR A 124 8.19 17.01 0.89
N GLN A 125 8.90 16.00 1.37
CA GLN A 125 10.14 15.49 0.80
C GLN A 125 10.08 13.97 0.67
N TRP A 126 10.76 13.46 -0.36
CA TRP A 126 10.99 12.03 -0.48
C TRP A 126 12.17 11.63 0.40
N LEU A 127 11.96 10.63 1.25
CA LEU A 127 12.96 10.09 2.17
C LEU A 127 12.97 8.57 2.11
N VAL A 128 14.08 7.97 2.56
CA VAL A 128 14.13 6.53 2.83
C VAL A 128 13.41 6.29 4.15
N GLY A 129 12.51 5.30 4.17
CA GLY A 129 11.84 4.89 5.39
C GLY A 129 12.84 4.38 6.42
N GLU A 130 12.89 5.04 7.57
CA GLU A 130 13.71 4.63 8.70
C GLU A 130 12.83 4.15 9.84
N HIS A 131 13.27 3.10 10.54
CA HIS A 131 12.61 2.64 11.75
C HIS A 131 13.62 2.00 12.71
N ARG A 132 13.36 2.08 14.01
CA ARG A 132 14.23 1.46 15.04
C ARG A 132 14.13 -0.06 15.06
N ILE A 133 12.98 -0.58 14.62
CA ILE A 133 12.72 -2.02 14.46
C ILE A 133 13.16 -2.40 13.05
N GLY A 134 14.16 -3.28 12.95
CA GLY A 134 14.73 -3.72 11.68
C GLY A 134 13.77 -4.50 10.78
N THR A 135 12.66 -5.01 11.32
CA THR A 135 11.61 -5.72 10.58
C THR A 135 10.40 -4.84 10.25
N HIS A 136 10.50 -3.51 10.47
CA HIS A 136 9.37 -2.63 10.22
C HIS A 136 8.98 -2.65 8.72
N PRO A 137 7.68 -2.82 8.37
CA PRO A 137 7.25 -3.01 6.97
C PRO A 137 7.60 -1.87 6.01
N MET A 138 7.85 -0.68 6.53
CA MET A 138 8.22 0.51 5.74
C MET A 138 9.71 0.83 5.77
N LEU A 139 10.54 -0.01 6.40
CA LEU A 139 12.00 0.19 6.41
C LEU A 139 12.54 0.10 4.97
N ASN A 140 13.40 1.05 4.60
CA ASN A 140 14.01 1.19 3.26
C ASN A 140 13.06 1.58 2.12
N TYR A 141 11.75 1.66 2.35
CA TYR A 141 10.79 2.06 1.31
C TYR A 141 10.90 3.56 0.98
N PRO A 142 10.56 3.99 -0.26
CA PRO A 142 10.48 5.40 -0.60
C PRO A 142 9.23 6.04 0.03
N LEU A 143 9.42 6.92 1.00
CA LEU A 143 8.33 7.57 1.72
C LEU A 143 8.22 9.04 1.31
N LEU A 144 6.99 9.51 1.08
CA LEU A 144 6.71 10.94 1.02
C LEU A 144 6.44 11.40 2.45
N ALA A 145 7.24 12.33 2.96
CA ALA A 145 7.23 12.74 4.35
C ALA A 145 7.18 14.25 4.51
N SER A 146 6.73 14.65 5.69
CA SER A 146 6.77 16.01 6.25
C SER A 146 7.22 15.89 7.71
N ASP A 147 7.36 17.01 8.41
CA ASP A 147 7.68 17.02 9.84
C ASP A 147 6.61 16.31 10.71
N HIS A 148 5.40 16.07 10.17
CA HIS A 148 4.25 15.57 10.92
C HIS A 148 3.81 14.16 10.54
N HIS A 149 4.12 13.71 9.33
CA HIS A 149 3.63 12.44 8.81
C HIS A 149 4.49 11.92 7.66
N GLN A 150 4.50 10.60 7.47
CA GLN A 150 5.15 9.91 6.36
C GLN A 150 4.23 8.85 5.77
N VAL A 151 4.28 8.68 4.46
CA VAL A 151 3.41 7.75 3.73
C VAL A 151 4.14 7.06 2.60
N PHE A 152 3.95 5.75 2.48
CA PHE A 152 4.31 4.99 1.27
C PHE A 152 3.13 5.07 0.30
N LEU A 153 3.18 6.02 -0.65
CA LEU A 153 2.05 6.32 -1.53
C LEU A 153 1.49 5.14 -2.35
N PRO A 154 2.31 4.17 -2.83
CA PRO A 154 1.78 3.01 -3.55
C PRO A 154 0.88 2.08 -2.71
N SER A 155 0.96 2.12 -1.38
CA SER A 155 0.29 1.15 -0.49
C SER A 155 -1.21 0.99 -0.75
N MET A 156 -1.97 2.10 -0.66
CA MET A 156 -3.42 2.07 -0.81
C MET A 156 -3.87 1.74 -2.25
N PRO A 157 -3.28 2.34 -3.29
CA PRO A 157 -3.55 1.93 -4.66
C PRO A 157 -3.27 0.44 -4.93
N LEU A 158 -2.14 -0.07 -4.44
CA LEU A 158 -1.74 -1.47 -4.59
C LEU A 158 -2.73 -2.40 -3.87
N TYR A 159 -3.07 -2.10 -2.61
CA TYR A 159 -4.03 -2.88 -1.84
C TYR A 159 -5.37 -2.99 -2.59
N SER A 160 -5.85 -1.90 -3.19
CA SER A 160 -7.09 -1.95 -3.96
C SER A 160 -6.97 -2.69 -5.29
N ALA A 161 -5.80 -2.66 -5.93
CA ALA A 161 -5.53 -3.51 -7.11
C ALA A 161 -5.58 -4.99 -6.73
N TYR A 162 -5.04 -5.36 -5.56
CA TYR A 162 -5.16 -6.69 -4.99
C TYR A 162 -6.62 -7.10 -4.76
N GLN A 163 -7.43 -6.24 -4.15
CA GLN A 163 -8.86 -6.54 -3.95
C GLN A 163 -9.52 -6.90 -5.29
N SER A 164 -9.23 -6.15 -6.35
CA SER A 164 -9.73 -6.43 -7.71
C SER A 164 -9.22 -7.77 -8.26
N ALA A 165 -7.92 -8.07 -8.08
CA ALA A 165 -7.30 -9.32 -8.53
C ALA A 165 -7.92 -10.57 -7.86
N HIS A 166 -8.36 -10.45 -6.61
CA HIS A 166 -9.07 -11.52 -5.88
C HIS A 166 -10.61 -11.50 -6.09
N GLY A 167 -11.14 -10.67 -7.00
CA GLY A 167 -12.58 -10.54 -7.21
C GLY A 167 -13.35 -9.97 -6.01
N ARG A 168 -12.67 -9.26 -5.10
CA ARG A 168 -13.25 -8.57 -3.93
C ARG A 168 -13.51 -7.10 -4.26
N ASP A 169 -14.34 -6.45 -3.45
CA ASP A 169 -14.67 -5.04 -3.64
C ASP A 169 -13.43 -4.14 -3.41
N PRO A 170 -12.96 -3.44 -4.45
CA PRO A 170 -11.89 -2.46 -4.34
C PRO A 170 -12.36 -1.17 -3.65
N MET A 171 -11.42 -0.29 -3.32
CA MET A 171 -11.73 1.03 -2.80
C MET A 171 -12.49 1.86 -3.84
N GLY A 172 -13.60 2.50 -3.45
CA GLY A 172 -14.34 3.39 -4.35
C GLY A 172 -13.65 4.73 -4.59
N GLY A 173 -14.00 5.44 -5.68
CA GLY A 173 -13.43 6.77 -5.99
C GLY A 173 -13.59 7.80 -4.87
N THR A 174 -14.75 7.81 -4.18
CA THR A 174 -14.98 8.70 -3.04
C THR A 174 -14.11 8.33 -1.84
N GLU A 175 -13.88 7.04 -1.61
CA GLU A 175 -13.02 6.56 -0.52
C GLU A 175 -11.55 6.93 -0.78
N MET A 176 -11.07 6.82 -2.03
CA MET A 176 -9.72 7.22 -2.42
C MET A 176 -9.51 8.74 -2.28
N LEU A 177 -10.49 9.54 -2.68
CA LEU A 177 -10.45 10.99 -2.45
C LEU A 177 -10.40 11.33 -0.96
N ALA A 178 -11.24 10.68 -0.15
CA ALA A 178 -11.25 10.89 1.30
C ALA A 178 -9.93 10.47 1.94
N TYR A 179 -9.34 9.35 1.50
CA TYR A 179 -8.00 8.93 1.91
C TYR A 179 -6.95 10.01 1.60
N LEU A 180 -6.91 10.49 0.36
CA LEU A 180 -5.95 11.52 -0.05
C LEU A 180 -6.11 12.82 0.73
N GLN A 181 -7.34 13.26 1.00
CA GLN A 181 -7.62 14.43 1.83
C GLN A 181 -7.10 14.25 3.26
N ARG A 182 -7.28 13.07 3.86
CA ARG A 182 -6.71 12.75 5.18
C ARG A 182 -5.19 12.74 5.14
N THR A 183 -4.58 12.15 4.12
CA THR A 183 -3.12 12.16 3.95
C THR A 183 -2.57 13.58 3.84
N ILE A 184 -3.20 14.47 3.06
CA ILE A 184 -2.81 15.88 2.98
C ILE A 184 -2.95 16.58 4.33
N THR A 185 -4.05 16.34 5.04
CA THR A 185 -4.29 16.91 6.38
C THR A 185 -3.21 16.46 7.37
N ALA A 186 -2.86 15.17 7.37
CA ALA A 186 -1.82 14.60 8.22
C ALA A 186 -0.44 15.18 7.89
N LEU A 187 -0.10 15.31 6.59
CA LEU A 187 1.16 15.92 6.14
C LEU A 187 1.27 17.41 6.49
N ARG A 188 0.15 18.11 6.69
CA ARG A 188 0.14 19.50 7.20
C ARG A 188 0.21 19.58 8.73
N GLY A 189 0.08 18.46 9.43
CA GLY A 189 -0.09 18.44 10.88
C GLY A 189 -1.46 18.96 11.34
N GLU A 190 -2.45 18.99 10.46
CA GLU A 190 -3.80 19.55 10.71
C GLU A 190 -4.79 18.50 11.27
N GLY A 191 -4.29 17.35 11.73
CA GLY A 191 -5.07 16.30 12.40
C GLY A 191 -4.95 16.34 13.93
N PRO A 192 -5.68 15.48 14.67
CA PRO A 192 -5.38 15.25 16.08
C PRO A 192 -3.89 14.91 16.20
N VAL A 193 -3.19 15.61 17.10
CA VAL A 193 -1.75 15.41 17.33
C VAL A 193 -1.58 13.96 17.76
N ALA A 194 -1.02 13.12 16.88
CA ALA A 194 -0.49 11.84 17.26
C ALA A 194 0.70 12.14 18.18
N ASP A 195 0.58 11.78 19.46
CA ASP A 195 1.71 11.89 20.37
C ASP A 195 2.88 11.11 19.78
N ALA A 196 4.01 11.78 19.62
CA ALA A 196 5.22 11.21 19.07
C ALA A 196 5.54 9.92 19.84
N THR A 197 5.80 8.82 19.10
CA THR A 197 5.92 7.42 19.57
C THR A 197 4.60 6.65 19.70
N GLU A 198 3.74 6.64 18.68
CA GLU A 198 2.66 5.64 18.64
C GLU A 198 3.25 4.24 18.43
N GLU A 199 2.91 3.31 19.34
CA GLU A 199 3.11 1.88 19.14
C GLU A 199 2.51 1.45 17.78
N PRO A 200 3.13 0.48 17.08
CA PRO A 200 2.60 -0.01 15.80
C PRO A 200 1.20 -0.57 16.01
N LEU A 201 0.30 -0.36 15.04
CA LEU A 201 -1.07 -0.90 15.06
C LEU A 201 -1.06 -2.43 15.22
N VAL A 202 -0.05 -3.06 14.65
CA VAL A 202 0.13 -4.51 14.63
C VAL A 202 1.61 -4.82 14.77
N THR A 203 1.92 -5.80 15.62
CA THR A 203 3.20 -6.49 15.68
C THR A 203 2.93 -7.93 15.28
N VAL A 204 3.74 -8.48 14.37
CA VAL A 204 3.67 -9.91 14.02
C VAL A 204 4.99 -10.54 14.41
N VAL A 205 4.93 -11.75 14.96
CA VAL A 205 6.09 -12.56 15.33
C VAL A 205 5.89 -13.93 14.74
N ALA A 206 6.82 -14.40 13.90
CA ALA A 206 6.80 -15.78 13.44
C ALA A 206 7.11 -16.75 14.60
N GLU A 207 6.23 -17.72 14.80
CA GLU A 207 6.37 -18.85 15.72
C GLU A 207 6.48 -20.16 14.91
N VAL A 208 6.70 -21.30 15.58
CA VAL A 208 6.77 -22.60 14.89
C VAL A 208 5.40 -22.91 14.28
N ASP A 209 5.33 -22.90 12.95
CA ASP A 209 4.15 -23.21 12.12
C ASP A 209 3.00 -22.17 12.19
N CYS A 210 3.20 -20.99 12.78
CA CYS A 210 2.18 -19.94 12.81
C CYS A 210 2.76 -18.53 13.06
N PHE A 211 1.90 -17.53 13.16
CA PHE A 211 2.25 -16.16 13.52
C PHE A 211 1.49 -15.68 14.75
N ASP A 212 2.20 -15.12 15.71
CA ASP A 212 1.64 -14.35 16.80
C ASP A 212 1.46 -12.89 16.38
N VAL A 213 0.22 -12.45 16.30
CA VAL A 213 -0.18 -11.09 15.90
C VAL A 213 -0.67 -10.33 17.12
N GLY A 214 0.15 -9.42 17.62
CA GLY A 214 -0.23 -8.43 18.62
C GLY A 214 -0.88 -7.22 17.97
N LEU A 215 -2.10 -6.91 18.34
CA LEU A 215 -2.78 -5.66 17.99
C LEU A 215 -2.44 -4.61 19.04
N ARG A 216 -2.41 -3.33 18.63
CA ARG A 216 -2.26 -2.26 19.61
C ARG A 216 -3.44 -2.29 20.59
N PRO A 217 -3.22 -2.18 21.92
CA PRO A 217 -4.28 -2.44 22.91
C PRO A 217 -5.51 -1.55 22.78
N ASP A 218 -5.35 -0.32 22.27
CA ASP A 218 -6.44 0.61 22.02
C ASP A 218 -7.42 0.11 20.96
N LEU A 219 -6.95 -0.67 19.97
CA LEU A 219 -7.78 -1.16 18.87
C LEU A 219 -8.89 -2.09 19.34
N ALA A 220 -8.52 -3.06 20.18
CA ALA A 220 -9.47 -4.01 20.74
C ALA A 220 -10.47 -3.34 21.70
N ALA A 221 -10.01 -2.30 22.43
CA ALA A 221 -10.83 -1.59 23.40
C ALA A 221 -11.79 -0.58 22.74
N GLN A 222 -11.32 0.17 21.75
CA GLN A 222 -12.07 1.27 21.13
C GLN A 222 -12.82 0.83 19.87
N HIS A 223 -12.31 -0.17 19.15
CA HIS A 223 -12.86 -0.63 17.86
C HIS A 223 -13.05 -2.15 17.79
N PRO A 224 -13.74 -2.78 18.77
CA PRO A 224 -13.86 -4.23 18.85
C PRO A 224 -14.52 -4.85 17.60
N GLN A 225 -15.52 -4.17 17.01
CA GLN A 225 -16.19 -4.63 15.79
C GLN A 225 -15.27 -4.60 14.57
N THR A 226 -14.39 -3.60 14.49
CA THR A 226 -13.39 -3.50 13.42
C THR A 226 -12.39 -4.64 13.52
N VAL A 227 -11.96 -5.01 14.72
CA VAL A 227 -11.07 -6.17 14.94
C VAL A 227 -11.74 -7.48 14.53
N GLU A 228 -13.01 -7.71 14.92
CA GLU A 228 -13.75 -8.92 14.52
C GLU A 228 -13.93 -9.02 13.00
N TRP A 229 -14.18 -7.89 12.34
CA TRP A 229 -14.27 -7.84 10.89
C TRP A 229 -12.91 -8.13 10.24
N MET A 230 -11.81 -7.59 10.78
CA MET A 230 -10.47 -7.91 10.32
C MET A 230 -10.19 -9.42 10.39
N ILE A 231 -10.50 -10.05 11.52
CA ILE A 231 -10.30 -11.50 11.75
C ILE A 231 -11.08 -12.31 10.70
N THR A 232 -12.34 -11.93 10.46
CA THR A 232 -13.19 -12.58 9.46
C THR A 232 -12.57 -12.47 8.08
N GLU A 233 -12.17 -11.26 7.67
CA GLU A 233 -11.57 -11.03 6.36
C GLU A 233 -10.19 -11.65 6.19
N LEU A 234 -9.43 -11.81 7.27
CA LEU A 234 -8.12 -12.46 7.26
C LEU A 234 -8.27 -13.97 7.10
N THR A 235 -9.26 -14.56 7.78
CA THR A 235 -9.58 -16.00 7.66
C THR A 235 -10.00 -16.37 6.25
N ASP A 236 -10.67 -15.45 5.54
CA ASP A 236 -11.09 -15.65 4.15
C ASP A 236 -9.96 -15.39 3.12
N ARG A 237 -8.70 -15.21 3.55
CA ARG A 237 -7.57 -14.95 2.64
C ARG A 237 -6.93 -16.25 2.15
N ASP A 238 -6.59 -16.28 0.87
CA ASP A 238 -5.84 -17.38 0.27
C ASP A 238 -4.48 -17.53 0.97
N GLY A 239 -4.16 -18.75 1.39
CA GLY A 239 -2.94 -19.07 2.14
C GLY A 239 -3.02 -18.82 3.65
N VAL A 240 -4.19 -18.42 4.17
CA VAL A 240 -4.50 -18.39 5.61
C VAL A 240 -5.39 -19.58 5.94
N GLU A 241 -4.90 -20.51 6.75
CA GLU A 241 -5.66 -21.70 7.16
C GLU A 241 -6.57 -21.40 8.35
N SER A 242 -6.10 -20.58 9.30
CA SER A 242 -6.89 -20.22 10.47
C SER A 242 -6.44 -18.91 11.13
N VAL A 243 -7.38 -18.25 11.80
CA VAL A 243 -7.11 -17.13 12.69
C VAL A 243 -7.79 -17.38 14.02
N HIS A 244 -7.00 -17.42 15.10
CA HIS A 244 -7.48 -17.67 16.45
C HIS A 244 -7.18 -16.49 17.36
N ARG A 245 -8.21 -15.94 17.99
CA ARG A 245 -8.03 -14.90 19.01
C ARG A 245 -7.75 -15.56 20.36
N TYR A 246 -6.62 -15.26 20.98
CA TYR A 246 -6.26 -15.78 22.31
C TYR A 246 -6.19 -14.70 23.40
N GLY A 247 -6.36 -13.44 23.02
CA GLY A 247 -6.52 -12.29 23.91
C GLY A 247 -7.33 -11.18 23.25
N PRO A 248 -7.68 -10.10 23.99
CA PRO A 248 -8.36 -8.96 23.36
C PRO A 248 -7.49 -8.36 22.24
N ASP A 249 -6.18 -8.37 22.40
CA ASP A 249 -5.20 -7.73 21.54
C ASP A 249 -4.22 -8.73 20.91
N ALA A 250 -4.56 -10.02 20.88
CA ALA A 250 -3.65 -11.06 20.39
C ALA A 250 -4.36 -12.11 19.54
N LEU A 251 -3.80 -12.38 18.36
CA LEU A 251 -4.23 -13.41 17.41
C LEU A 251 -3.08 -14.39 17.16
N VAL A 252 -3.40 -15.66 16.97
CA VAL A 252 -2.56 -16.63 16.29
C VAL A 252 -3.10 -16.75 14.87
N VAL A 253 -2.24 -16.61 13.87
CA VAL A 253 -2.60 -16.78 12.47
C VAL A 253 -1.79 -17.93 11.91
N ASP A 254 -2.48 -18.97 11.46
CA ASP A 254 -1.88 -20.05 10.68
C ASP A 254 -1.99 -19.69 9.21
N ALA A 255 -0.86 -19.38 8.60
CA ALA A 255 -0.78 -18.95 7.22
C ALA A 255 0.52 -19.50 6.58
N PRO A 256 0.55 -20.79 6.23
CA PRO A 256 1.78 -21.48 5.82
C PRO A 256 2.38 -20.92 4.52
N ASP A 257 1.55 -20.25 3.71
CA ASP A 257 1.96 -19.60 2.47
C ASP A 257 2.32 -18.12 2.65
N TRP A 258 2.32 -17.62 3.88
CA TRP A 258 2.60 -16.23 4.22
C TRP A 258 3.88 -16.14 5.07
N ASP A 259 4.51 -14.97 5.03
CA ASP A 259 5.59 -14.60 5.94
C ASP A 259 5.15 -13.49 6.90
N GLU A 260 5.99 -13.21 7.92
CA GLU A 260 5.73 -12.21 8.96
C GLU A 260 5.45 -10.84 8.36
N THR A 261 6.23 -10.45 7.36
CA THR A 261 6.11 -9.15 6.70
C THR A 261 4.78 -9.04 5.96
N ARG A 262 4.31 -10.10 5.31
CA ARG A 262 3.09 -10.15 4.49
C ARG A 262 1.89 -9.97 5.39
N LEU A 263 1.87 -10.71 6.49
CA LEU A 263 0.83 -10.63 7.49
C LEU A 263 0.82 -9.24 8.17
N THR A 264 1.99 -8.69 8.49
CA THR A 264 2.11 -7.36 9.08
C THR A 264 1.55 -6.29 8.14
N LEU A 265 1.93 -6.33 6.86
CA LEU A 265 1.49 -5.38 5.87
C LEU A 265 -0.02 -5.47 5.66
N TRP A 266 -0.56 -6.68 5.53
CA TRP A 266 -2.00 -6.88 5.36
C TRP A 266 -2.78 -6.31 6.55
N CYS A 267 -2.42 -6.68 7.79
CA CYS A 267 -3.15 -6.22 8.97
C CYS A 267 -3.03 -4.69 9.14
N THR A 268 -1.85 -4.13 8.91
CA THR A 268 -1.61 -2.69 9.02
C THR A 268 -2.44 -1.90 8.01
N LEU A 269 -2.42 -2.28 6.73
CA LEU A 269 -3.18 -1.58 5.69
C LEU A 269 -4.68 -1.74 5.89
N TRP A 270 -5.12 -2.93 6.30
CA TRP A 270 -6.53 -3.19 6.60
C TRP A 270 -7.03 -2.30 7.75
N LEU A 271 -6.29 -2.22 8.86
CA LEU A 271 -6.65 -1.40 10.01
C LEU A 271 -6.63 0.10 9.66
N GLN A 272 -5.63 0.56 8.92
CA GLN A 272 -5.58 1.96 8.45
C GLN A 272 -6.80 2.34 7.59
N ARG A 273 -7.33 1.41 6.79
CA ARG A 273 -8.56 1.62 6.01
C ARG A 273 -9.79 1.78 6.89
N HIS A 274 -9.89 1.03 7.99
CA HIS A 274 -11.14 0.86 8.74
C HIS A 274 -11.22 1.58 10.09
N LEU A 275 -10.09 2.02 10.65
CA LEU A 275 -10.05 2.76 11.93
C LEU A 275 -10.28 4.27 11.76
N ALA A 276 -10.07 4.81 10.56
CA ALA A 276 -10.37 6.22 10.27
C ALA A 276 -11.87 6.42 10.01
N ARG A 277 -12.69 6.29 11.05
CA ARG A 277 -14.11 6.69 11.08
C ARG A 277 -14.45 7.33 12.42
#